data_AF-A0A1X7KHH5-F1
#
_entry.id   AF-A0A1X7KHH5-F1
#
_cell.length_a   1.000
_cell.length_b   1.000
_cell.length_c   1.000
_cell.angle_alpha   90.00
_cell.angle_beta   90.00
_cell.angle_gamma   90.00
#
_symmetry.space_group_name_H-M   'P 1'
#
loop_
_entity.id
_entity.type
_entity.pdbx_description
1 polymer ?
#
loop_
_entity_poly.entity_id
_entity_poly.type
_entity_poly.pdbx_seq_one_letter_code
_entity_poly.pdbx_strand_id
1 'polypeptide(L)'
;MDVKVKLSSKRLISGRCQVHFRVQTQSGESSWYGYTLAEPQDTLRDVVGRIKNRFSSAEDKISLHQKVLYNLNGECRERNDVMIFREA
;
A
#
# COMPACT_ATOMS: atom_id res chain seq x y z
N MET A 1 15.08 -4.83 8.52
CA MET A 1 15.12 -5.10 7.06
C MET A 1 15.37 -3.78 6.36
N ASP A 2 16.49 -3.64 5.64
CA ASP A 2 16.67 -2.49 4.75
C ASP A 2 15.84 -2.69 3.48
N VAL A 3 14.89 -1.79 3.25
CA VAL A 3 13.89 -1.92 2.21
C VAL A 3 13.87 -0.62 1.41
N LYS A 4 14.12 -0.70 0.10
CA LYS A 4 14.08 0.46 -0.79
C LYS A 4 12.65 0.69 -1.26
N VAL A 5 12.05 1.80 -0.84
CA VAL A 5 10.70 2.20 -1.25
C VAL A 5 10.78 3.33 -2.27
N LYS A 6 10.23 3.13 -3.46
CA LYS A 6 10.01 4.17 -4.47
C LYS A 6 8.55 4.58 -4.44
N LEU A 7 8.29 5.88 -4.48
CA LEU A 7 6.93 6.44 -4.47
C LEU A 7 6.71 7.28 -5.73
N SER A 8 5.49 7.22 -6.23
CA SER A 8 4.97 8.11 -7.27
C SER A 8 3.55 8.50 -6.86
N SER A 9 3.13 9.74 -7.13
CA SER A 9 1.79 10.21 -6.77
C SER A 9 1.08 10.79 -7.98
N LYS A 10 -0.24 10.63 -7.99
CA LYS A 10 -1.15 11.20 -8.97
C LYS A 10 -2.32 11.84 -8.23
N ARG A 11 -2.55 13.13 -8.46
CA ARG A 11 -3.72 13.82 -7.91
C ARG A 11 -4.98 13.39 -8.67
N LEU A 12 -6.03 13.05 -7.93
CA LEU A 12 -7.33 12.66 -8.46
C LEU A 12 -8.26 13.86 -8.54
N ILE A 13 -9.31 13.76 -9.36
CA ILE A 13 -10.34 14.80 -9.54
C ILE A 13 -11.09 15.07 -8.22
N SER A 14 -11.17 14.07 -7.34
CA SER A 14 -11.73 14.19 -5.99
C SER A 14 -10.90 15.07 -5.04
N GLY A 15 -9.73 15.56 -5.45
CA GLY A 15 -8.81 16.33 -4.63
C GLY A 15 -7.81 15.47 -3.85
N ARG A 16 -8.04 14.16 -3.74
CA ARG A 16 -7.14 13.19 -3.09
C ARG A 16 -5.91 12.87 -3.94
N CYS A 17 -4.87 12.32 -3.31
CA CYS A 17 -3.66 11.85 -3.98
C CYS A 17 -3.62 10.32 -3.97
N GLN A 18 -3.61 9.70 -5.16
CA GLN A 18 -3.27 8.29 -5.28
C GLN A 18 -1.76 8.15 -5.27
N VAL A 19 -1.24 7.41 -4.30
CA VAL A 19 0.19 7.12 -4.15
C VAL A 19 0.43 5.69 -4.60
N HIS A 20 1.26 5.54 -5.62
CA HIS A 20 1.77 4.26 -6.10
C HIS A 20 3.17 4.05 -5.51
N PHE A 21 3.37 2.92 -4.85
CA PHE A 21 4.63 2.57 -4.23
C PHE A 21 5.19 1.27 -4.78
N ARG A 22 6.51 1.17 -4.82
CA ARG A 22 7.25 -0.05 -5.16
C ARG A 22 8.29 -0.31 -4.08
N VAL A 23 8.34 -1.55 -3.63
CA VAL A 23 9.17 -2.02 -2.53
C VAL A 23 10.10 -3.09 -3.07
N GLN A 24 11.40 -2.82 -2.99
CA GLN A 24 12.45 -3.75 -3.38
C GLN A 24 13.20 -4.23 -2.13
N THR A 25 13.24 -5.55 -1.92
CA THR A 25 14.13 -6.18 -0.94
C THR A 25 15.55 -6.21 -1.51
N GLN A 26 16.57 -6.03 -0.67
CA GLN A 26 17.97 -6.00 -1.12
C GLN A 26 18.42 -7.29 -1.82
N SER A 27 17.78 -8.44 -1.50
CA SER A 27 18.07 -9.72 -2.15
C SER A 27 17.51 -9.84 -3.57
N GLY A 28 16.74 -8.86 -4.08
CA GLY A 28 16.22 -8.85 -5.45
C GLY A 28 15.14 -9.91 -5.76
N GLU A 29 14.96 -10.92 -4.91
CA GLU A 29 14.06 -12.05 -5.10
C GLU A 29 12.56 -11.70 -5.00
N SER A 30 12.20 -10.53 -4.49
CA SER A 30 10.79 -10.14 -4.31
C SER A 30 10.61 -8.64 -4.40
N SER A 31 10.02 -8.21 -5.51
CA SER A 31 9.54 -6.85 -5.66
C SER A 31 8.03 -6.81 -5.44
N TRP A 32 7.58 -5.85 -4.65
CA TRP A 32 6.17 -5.63 -4.36
C TRP A 32 5.79 -4.24 -4.86
N TYR A 33 4.56 -4.08 -5.32
CA TYR A 33 4.03 -2.78 -5.67
C TYR A 33 2.63 -2.61 -5.11
N GLY A 34 2.14 -1.39 -5.04
CA GLY A 34 0.85 -1.15 -4.45
C GLY A 34 0.39 0.28 -4.52
N TYR A 35 -0.84 0.51 -4.09
CA TYR A 35 -1.49 1.80 -4.15
C TYR A 35 -2.09 2.16 -2.80
N THR A 36 -2.05 3.43 -2.44
CA THR A 36 -2.74 3.98 -1.28
C THR A 36 -3.35 5.34 -1.61
N LEU A 37 -4.42 5.72 -0.91
CA LEU A 37 -5.02 7.04 -1.03
C LEU A 37 -4.54 7.93 0.11
N ALA A 38 -3.88 9.02 -0.24
CA ALA A 38 -3.52 10.07 0.68
C ALA A 38 -4.55 11.21 0.60
N GLU A 39 -5.02 11.65 1.76
CA GLU A 39 -5.81 12.88 1.88
C GLU A 39 -4.88 14.10 1.73
N PRO A 40 -5.40 15.27 1.32
CA PRO A 40 -4.58 16.48 1.12
C PRO A 40 -3.78 16.92 2.36
N GLN A 41 -4.29 16.63 3.55
CA GLN A 41 -3.65 16.93 4.83
C GLN A 41 -2.58 15.91 5.25
N ASP A 42 -2.49 14.77 4.58
CA ASP A 42 -1.54 13.72 4.96
C ASP A 42 -0.12 14.10 4.55
N THR A 43 0.83 13.96 5.48
CA THR A 43 2.23 14.17 5.15
C THR A 43 2.83 12.94 4.48
N LEU A 44 3.95 13.13 3.75
CA LEU A 44 4.71 12.02 3.19
C LEU A 44 5.11 11.00 4.28
N ARG A 45 5.43 11.47 5.49
CA ARG A 45 5.79 10.62 6.63
C ARG A 45 4.63 9.71 7.04
N ASP A 46 3.40 10.23 7.04
CA ASP A 46 2.20 9.47 7.41
C ASP A 46 1.88 8.41 6.35
N VAL A 47 2.04 8.74 5.08
CA VAL A 47 1.86 7.81 3.97
C VAL A 47 2.90 6.69 4.03
N VAL A 48 4.18 7.04 4.21
CA VAL A 48 5.26 6.04 4.35
C VAL A 48 5.06 5.18 5.60
N GLY A 49 4.63 5.78 6.71
CA GLY A 49 4.30 5.07 7.95
C GLY A 49 3.21 4.03 7.74
N ARG A 50 2.11 4.40 7.05
CA ARG A 50 1.03 3.47 6.68
C ARG A 50 1.53 2.30 5.83
N ILE A 51 2.33 2.59 4.81
CA ILE A 51 2.90 1.55 3.94
C ILE A 51 3.77 0.60 4.77
N LYS A 52 4.72 1.13 5.56
CA LYS A 52 5.62 0.32 6.40
C LYS A 52 4.86 -0.54 7.41
N ASN A 53 3.92 0.05 8.14
CA ASN A 53 3.11 -0.68 9.12
C ASN A 53 2.36 -1.83 8.46
N ARG A 54 1.78 -1.60 7.27
CA ARG A 54 1.07 -2.64 6.53
C ARG A 54 2.00 -3.76 6.05
N PHE A 55 3.21 -3.44 5.59
CA PHE A 55 4.20 -4.44 5.21
C PHE A 55 4.68 -5.26 6.42
N SER A 56 4.95 -4.63 7.56
CA SER A 56 5.33 -5.32 8.79
C SER A 56 4.22 -6.24 9.31
N SER A 57 2.96 -5.83 9.21
CA SER A 57 1.81 -6.67 9.60
C SER A 57 1.51 -7.80 8.60
N ALA A 58 2.11 -7.78 7.42
CA ALA A 58 1.78 -8.68 6.32
C ALA A 58 2.81 -9.80 6.08
N GLU A 59 3.73 -10.04 7.01
CA GLU A 59 4.65 -11.19 6.96
C GLU A 59 3.91 -12.54 6.86
N ASP A 60 2.63 -12.62 7.25
CA ASP A 60 1.71 -13.72 6.92
C ASP A 60 1.20 -13.60 5.46
N LYS A 61 2.07 -14.01 4.54
CA LYS A 61 2.05 -13.96 3.06
C LYS A 61 0.73 -14.16 2.29
N ILE A 62 -0.37 -14.62 2.90
CA ILE A 62 -1.58 -15.05 2.18
C ILE A 62 -2.66 -13.97 2.15
N SER A 63 -2.67 -13.03 3.11
CA SER A 63 -3.81 -12.14 3.34
C SER A 63 -3.78 -10.81 2.57
N LEU A 64 -2.68 -10.49 1.87
CA LEU A 64 -2.52 -9.22 1.16
C LEU A 64 -3.36 -9.14 -0.12
N HIS A 65 -3.49 -10.25 -0.85
CA HIS A 65 -4.18 -10.29 -2.13
C HIS A 65 -5.71 -10.39 -2.01
N GLN A 66 -6.21 -11.06 -0.98
CA GLN A 66 -7.62 -11.47 -0.92
C GLN A 66 -8.54 -10.44 -0.26
N LYS A 67 -8.06 -9.65 0.72
CA LYS A 67 -8.93 -8.75 1.49
C LYS A 67 -9.46 -7.53 0.70
N VAL A 68 -8.81 -7.12 -0.39
CA VAL A 68 -9.16 -5.87 -1.08
C VAL A 68 -10.01 -6.09 -2.35
N LEU A 69 -10.08 -7.31 -2.87
CA LEU A 69 -10.77 -7.60 -4.14
C LEU A 69 -12.25 -7.98 -3.98
N TYR A 70 -12.70 -8.36 -2.77
CA TYR A 70 -14.07 -8.81 -2.53
C TYR A 70 -14.70 -8.08 -1.33
N ASN A 71 -15.33 -6.94 -1.57
CA ASN A 71 -16.28 -6.35 -0.63
C ASN A 71 -17.71 -6.63 -1.13
N LEU A 72 -18.17 -7.86 -0.95
CA LEU A 72 -19.59 -8.20 -1.12
C LEU A 72 -20.31 -7.85 0.20
N ASN A 73 -20.86 -6.63 0.27
CA ASN A 73 -21.89 -6.22 1.25
C ASN A 73 -21.61 -6.49 2.75
N GLY A 74 -20.37 -6.32 3.22
CA GLY A 74 -20.05 -6.43 4.65
C GLY A 74 -19.45 -5.13 5.19
N GLU A 75 -19.97 -4.65 6.32
CA GLU A 75 -19.52 -3.47 7.07
C GLU A 75 -18.09 -3.58 7.65
N CYS A 76 -17.12 -4.07 6.89
CA CYS A 76 -15.71 -3.95 7.24
C CYS A 76 -15.15 -2.65 6.66
N ARG A 77 -15.55 -1.54 7.26
CA ARG A 77 -14.99 -0.20 7.03
C ARG A 77 -13.59 -0.06 7.68
N GLU A 78 -12.79 -1.13 7.67
CA GLU A 78 -11.36 -0.96 7.90
C GLU A 78 -10.89 -0.03 6.78
N ARG A 79 -10.31 1.13 7.13
CA ARG A 79 -9.57 2.01 6.22
C ARG A 79 -8.32 1.28 5.69
N ASN A 80 -8.52 0.15 5.03
CA ASN A 80 -7.51 -0.59 4.30
C ASN A 80 -7.44 0.05 2.90
N ASP A 81 -7.00 1.30 2.86
CA ASP A 81 -6.76 2.06 1.63
C ASP A 81 -5.49 1.59 0.91
N VAL A 82 -4.69 0.73 1.53
CA VAL A 82 -3.44 0.18 0.99
C VAL A 82 -3.68 -1.15 0.28
N MET A 83 -3.54 -1.15 -1.04
CA MET A 83 -3.47 -2.33 -1.90
C MET A 83 -2.00 -2.72 -2.11
N ILE A 84 -1.66 -4.01 -1.97
CA ILE A 84 -0.30 -4.53 -2.19
C ILE A 84 -0.39 -5.74 -3.12
N PHE A 85 0.53 -5.80 -4.08
CA PHE A 85 0.66 -6.84 -5.08
C PHE A 85 2.11 -7.30 -5.20
N ARG A 86 2.31 -8.58 -5.50
CA ARG A 86 3.62 -9.12 -5.87
C ARG A 86 3.89 -8.80 -7.34
N GLU A 87 5.07 -8.29 -7.64
CA GLU A 87 5.53 -8.13 -9.03
C GLU A 87 5.94 -9.50 -9.56
N ALA A 88 5.48 -9.84 -10.77
CA ALA A 88 5.72 -11.14 -11.42
C ALA A 88 7.16 -11.29 -11.90
#